data_AF-A0A2V7JF11-F1
#
_entry.id   AF-A0A2V7JF11-F1
#
_cell.length_a   1.000
_cell.length_b   1.000
_cell.length_c   1.000
_cell.angle_alpha   90.00
_cell.angle_beta   90.00
_cell.angle_gamma   90.00
#
_symmetry.space_group_name_H-M   'P 1'
#
loop_
_entity.id
_entity.type
_entity.pdbx_description
1 polymer ?
#
loop_
_entity_poly.entity_id
_entity_poly.type
_entity_poly.pdbx_seq_one_letter_code
_entity_poly.pdbx_strand_id
1 'polypeptide(L)'
;MTHRREGQVKPWVTPADLLTALRLPLAAAFPFVHGAAWQLAIVGAVAASDFFDGMLARRFGESRTGAVLDPVADKFFMVVAFLTVARSGLLYPLEIVGVLARDIIAALGYVGAWLWRRPMALPARAGGKAVTVLQLLTLVACIVASPHVRPLAWATTAVGLYAIWDYGRAAARAGAHR
;
A
#
# COMPACT_ATOMS: atom_id res chain seq x y z
N MET A 1 26.55 -3.06 33.93
CA MET A 1 26.31 -4.26 33.09
C MET A 1 25.59 -3.83 31.83
N THR A 2 26.36 -3.52 30.79
CA THR A 2 25.90 -3.02 29.49
C THR A 2 25.67 -4.20 28.56
N HIS A 3 24.41 -4.58 28.33
CA HIS A 3 24.07 -5.58 27.32
C HIS A 3 24.34 -5.00 25.92
N ARG A 4 25.49 -5.38 25.38
CA ARG A 4 25.90 -5.23 23.99
C ARG A 4 24.88 -5.98 23.12
N ARG A 5 24.10 -5.26 22.31
CA ARG A 5 23.27 -5.84 21.24
C ARG A 5 24.19 -6.28 20.10
N GLU A 6 24.97 -7.33 20.34
CA GLU A 6 25.75 -8.02 19.33
C GLU A 6 24.80 -8.84 18.44
N GLY A 7 24.77 -8.50 17.15
CA GLY A 7 24.50 -9.46 16.08
C GLY A 7 23.14 -10.15 16.04
N GLN A 8 22.01 -9.42 16.11
CA GLN A 8 20.77 -9.97 15.57
C GLN A 8 20.92 -10.11 14.05
N VAL A 9 21.36 -11.28 13.60
CA VAL A 9 21.28 -11.70 12.21
C VAL A 9 19.80 -11.66 11.85
N LYS A 10 19.37 -10.66 11.07
CA LYS A 10 17.99 -10.58 10.58
C LYS A 10 17.68 -11.92 9.88
N PRO A 11 16.65 -12.66 10.31
CA PRO A 11 16.27 -13.90 9.64
C PRO A 11 15.94 -13.62 8.17
N TRP A 12 16.32 -14.55 7.29
CA TRP A 12 16.10 -14.42 5.84
C TRP A 12 14.61 -14.53 5.48
N VAL A 13 13.83 -15.28 6.27
CA VAL A 13 12.39 -15.50 6.10
C VAL A 13 11.73 -15.57 7.48
N THR A 14 10.60 -14.90 7.63
CA THR A 14 9.75 -14.86 8.82
C THR A 14 8.32 -15.30 8.44
N PRO A 15 7.46 -15.68 9.40
CA PRO A 15 6.07 -16.01 9.09
C PRO A 15 5.30 -14.83 8.48
N ALA A 16 5.74 -13.59 8.72
CA ALA A 16 5.19 -12.40 8.05
C ALA A 16 5.46 -12.42 6.54
N ASP A 17 6.64 -12.89 6.11
CA ASP A 17 6.96 -13.00 4.69
C ASP A 17 6.07 -14.03 3.97
N LEU A 18 5.61 -15.08 4.68
CA LEU A 18 4.66 -16.07 4.14
C LEU A 18 3.26 -15.47 3.96
N LEU A 19 2.81 -14.63 4.91
CA LEU A 19 1.56 -13.89 4.83
C LEU A 19 1.59 -12.88 3.67
N THR A 20 2.70 -12.17 3.48
CA THR A 20 2.92 -11.31 2.32
C THR A 20 2.93 -12.12 1.02
N ALA A 21 3.63 -13.25 0.98
CA ALA A 21 3.66 -14.12 -0.20
C ALA A 21 2.27 -14.63 -0.58
N LEU A 22 1.38 -14.84 0.39
CA LEU A 22 -0.02 -15.22 0.16
C LEU A 22 -0.84 -14.11 -0.52
N ARG A 23 -0.47 -12.84 -0.41
CA ARG A 23 -1.19 -11.75 -1.08
C ARG A 23 -1.06 -11.79 -2.59
N LEU A 24 0.05 -12.28 -3.13
CA LEU A 24 0.24 -12.42 -4.57
C LEU A 24 -0.74 -13.40 -5.23
N PRO A 25 -0.90 -14.66 -4.76
CA PRO A 25 -1.91 -15.56 -5.28
C PRO A 25 -3.33 -15.07 -4.98
N LEU A 26 -3.58 -14.42 -3.83
CA LEU A 26 -4.89 -13.81 -3.55
C LEU A 26 -5.21 -12.68 -4.55
N ALA A 27 -4.24 -11.83 -4.87
CA ALA A 27 -4.38 -10.81 -5.91
C ALA A 27 -4.65 -11.45 -7.26
N ALA A 28 -3.89 -12.47 -7.65
CA ALA A 28 -4.08 -13.18 -8.91
C ALA A 28 -5.44 -13.89 -9.01
N ALA A 29 -5.94 -14.43 -7.89
CA ALA A 29 -7.24 -15.09 -7.81
C ALA A 29 -8.41 -14.09 -7.82
N PHE A 30 -8.22 -12.88 -7.28
CA PHE A 30 -9.29 -11.89 -7.08
C PHE A 30 -10.17 -11.61 -8.31
N PRO A 31 -9.64 -11.47 -9.55
CA PRO A 31 -10.45 -11.26 -10.76
C PRO A 31 -11.39 -12.41 -11.10
N PHE A 32 -11.09 -13.62 -10.64
CA PHE A 32 -11.87 -14.84 -10.90
C PHE A 32 -12.90 -15.13 -9.81
N VAL A 33 -12.89 -14.35 -8.73
CA VAL A 33 -13.83 -14.52 -7.61
C VAL A 33 -15.11 -13.75 -7.89
N HIS A 34 -16.20 -14.49 -7.95
CA HIS A 34 -17.54 -13.96 -8.17
C HIS A 34 -18.30 -13.85 -6.84
N GLY A 35 -19.05 -12.75 -6.70
CA GLY A 35 -19.88 -12.47 -5.53
C GLY A 35 -19.20 -11.58 -4.50
N ALA A 36 -19.95 -10.56 -4.05
CA ALA A 36 -19.46 -9.55 -3.12
C ALA A 36 -18.94 -10.14 -1.80
N ALA A 37 -19.62 -11.18 -1.26
CA ALA A 37 -19.22 -11.81 -0.01
C ALA A 37 -17.81 -12.41 -0.06
N TRP A 38 -17.46 -13.12 -1.13
CA TRP A 38 -16.14 -13.72 -1.30
C TRP A 38 -15.06 -12.67 -1.57
N GLN A 39 -15.38 -11.64 -2.36
CA GLN A 39 -14.47 -10.52 -2.59
C GLN A 39 -14.17 -9.76 -1.29
N LEU A 40 -15.19 -9.49 -0.46
CA LEU A 40 -15.01 -8.89 0.86
C LEU A 40 -14.22 -9.80 1.80
N ALA A 41 -14.44 -11.11 1.77
CA ALA A 41 -13.68 -12.06 2.57
C ALA A 41 -12.17 -12.01 2.23
N ILE A 42 -11.83 -11.94 0.95
CA ILE A 42 -10.43 -11.81 0.51
C ILE A 42 -9.84 -10.48 0.93
N VAL A 43 -10.53 -9.37 0.68
CA VAL A 43 -10.08 -8.03 1.09
C VAL A 43 -9.88 -7.96 2.61
N GLY A 44 -10.82 -8.52 3.38
CA GLY A 44 -10.73 -8.63 4.82
C GLY A 44 -9.56 -9.49 5.29
N ALA A 45 -9.31 -10.62 4.64
CA ALA A 45 -8.18 -11.49 4.93
C ALA A 45 -6.83 -10.79 4.66
N VAL A 46 -6.72 -10.05 3.55
CA VAL A 46 -5.52 -9.26 3.21
C VAL A 46 -5.30 -8.14 4.23
N ALA A 47 -6.33 -7.36 4.56
CA ALA A 47 -6.23 -6.29 5.55
C ALA A 47 -5.91 -6.82 6.97
N ALA A 48 -6.47 -7.97 7.34
CA ALA A 48 -6.14 -8.63 8.60
C ALA A 48 -4.69 -9.12 8.60
N SER A 49 -4.22 -9.70 7.49
CA SER A 49 -2.83 -10.16 7.34
C SER A 49 -1.84 -9.02 7.57
N ASP A 50 -2.11 -7.82 7.03
CA ASP A 50 -1.31 -6.60 7.29
C ASP A 50 -1.21 -6.24 8.78
N PHE A 51 -2.33 -6.35 9.49
CA PHE A 51 -2.35 -6.09 10.92
C PHE A 51 -1.51 -7.12 11.70
N PHE A 52 -1.60 -8.40 11.30
CA PHE A 52 -0.80 -9.47 11.90
C PHE A 52 0.69 -9.33 11.56
N ASP A 53 1.05 -8.98 10.34
CA ASP A 53 2.44 -8.74 9.91
C ASP A 53 3.06 -7.60 10.71
N GLY A 54 2.32 -6.51 10.91
CA GLY A 54 2.74 -5.40 11.76
C GLY A 54 2.91 -5.80 13.24
N MET A 55 2.11 -6.74 13.74
CA MET A 55 2.27 -7.27 15.10
C MET A 55 3.47 -8.22 15.22
N LEU A 56 3.70 -9.06 14.21
CA LEU A 56 4.77 -10.04 14.17
C LEU A 56 6.14 -9.36 14.00
N ALA A 57 6.23 -8.36 13.11
CA ALA A 57 7.43 -7.55 12.92
C ALA A 57 7.85 -6.81 14.21
N ARG A 58 6.89 -6.36 15.04
CA ARG A 58 7.18 -5.77 16.36
C ARG A 58 7.76 -6.77 17.36
N ARG A 59 7.41 -8.05 17.26
CA ARG A 59 7.83 -9.10 18.20
C ARG A 59 9.12 -9.80 17.78
N PHE A 60 9.31 -10.03 16.47
CA PHE A 60 10.40 -10.86 15.95
C PHE A 60 11.42 -10.08 15.10
N GLY A 61 11.17 -8.80 14.83
CA GLY A 61 11.99 -7.98 13.93
C GLY A 61 11.59 -8.16 12.47
N GLU A 62 11.81 -7.12 11.66
CA GLU A 62 11.44 -7.07 10.25
C GLU A 62 12.52 -7.75 9.39
N SER A 63 12.15 -8.66 8.48
CA SER A 63 13.10 -9.29 7.56
C SER A 63 13.59 -8.28 6.51
N ARG A 64 14.78 -8.49 5.90
CA ARG A 64 15.25 -7.61 4.81
C ARG A 64 14.41 -7.75 3.54
N THR A 65 13.88 -8.95 3.31
CA THR A 65 13.10 -9.29 2.11
C THR A 65 11.69 -8.75 2.23
N GLY A 66 11.01 -8.96 3.37
CA GLY A 66 9.67 -8.46 3.67
C GLY A 66 9.58 -6.95 3.64
N ALA A 67 10.58 -6.24 4.17
CA ALA A 67 10.62 -4.78 4.12
C ALA A 67 10.48 -4.19 2.69
N VAL A 68 10.87 -4.95 1.65
CA VAL A 68 10.70 -4.57 0.24
C VAL A 68 9.51 -5.27 -0.41
N LEU A 69 9.26 -6.53 -0.05
CA LEU A 69 8.19 -7.34 -0.64
C LEU A 69 6.80 -6.90 -0.17
N ASP A 70 6.65 -6.50 1.10
CA ASP A 70 5.36 -6.11 1.69
C ASP A 70 4.72 -4.92 0.95
N PRO A 71 5.44 -3.80 0.72
CA PRO A 71 4.86 -2.66 -0.03
C PRO A 71 4.59 -2.98 -1.50
N VAL A 72 5.28 -3.95 -2.09
CA VAL A 72 5.08 -4.36 -3.49
C VAL A 72 3.84 -5.24 -3.60
N ALA A 73 3.69 -6.24 -2.72
CA ALA A 73 2.55 -7.13 -2.70
C ALA A 73 1.25 -6.39 -2.40
N ASP A 74 1.28 -5.44 -1.45
CA ASP A 74 0.12 -4.59 -1.12
C ASP A 74 -0.32 -3.75 -2.33
N LYS A 75 0.60 -3.02 -2.97
CA LYS A 75 0.29 -2.23 -4.17
C LYS A 75 -0.21 -3.10 -5.31
N PHE A 76 0.39 -4.27 -5.52
CA PHE A 76 -0.04 -5.20 -6.56
C PHE A 76 -1.48 -5.67 -6.31
N PHE A 77 -1.79 -6.07 -5.07
CA PHE A 77 -3.15 -6.43 -4.68
C PHE A 77 -4.14 -5.29 -4.93
N MET A 78 -3.83 -4.07 -4.48
CA MET A 78 -4.70 -2.90 -4.69
C MET A 78 -4.94 -2.62 -6.17
N VAL A 79 -3.90 -2.63 -7.01
CA VAL A 79 -4.05 -2.41 -8.45
C VAL A 79 -4.95 -3.49 -9.08
N VAL A 80 -4.71 -4.76 -8.79
CA VAL A 80 -5.52 -5.86 -9.35
C VAL A 80 -6.97 -5.79 -8.85
N ALA A 81 -7.18 -5.46 -7.59
CA ALA A 81 -8.51 -5.30 -7.01
C ALA A 81 -9.28 -4.15 -7.66
N PHE A 82 -8.65 -2.98 -7.82
CA PHE A 82 -9.26 -1.84 -8.52
C PHE A 82 -9.56 -2.12 -9.99
N LEU A 83 -8.66 -2.80 -10.71
CA LEU A 83 -8.91 -3.23 -12.10
C LEU A 83 -10.04 -4.25 -12.21
N THR A 84 -10.22 -5.09 -11.19
CA THR A 84 -11.32 -6.05 -11.13
C THR A 84 -12.65 -5.34 -10.96
N VAL A 85 -12.75 -4.42 -9.98
CA VAL A 85 -13.98 -3.65 -9.76
C VAL A 85 -14.24 -2.60 -10.83
N ALA A 86 -13.23 -2.17 -11.60
CA ALA A 86 -13.39 -1.28 -12.75
C ALA A 86 -14.40 -1.82 -13.78
N ARG A 87 -14.48 -3.16 -13.92
CA ARG A 87 -15.43 -3.83 -14.82
C ARG A 87 -16.90 -3.66 -14.39
N SER A 88 -17.16 -3.28 -13.14
CA SER A 88 -18.52 -3.02 -12.66
C SER A 88 -19.14 -1.73 -13.22
N GLY A 89 -18.31 -0.82 -13.78
CA GLY A 89 -18.77 0.47 -14.28
C GLY A 89 -19.13 1.50 -13.19
N LEU A 90 -18.95 1.18 -11.90
CA LEU A 90 -19.23 2.08 -10.79
C LEU A 90 -18.23 3.24 -10.68
N LEU A 91 -17.02 3.05 -11.20
CA LEU A 91 -15.97 4.05 -11.28
C LEU A 91 -15.61 4.31 -12.74
N TYR A 92 -15.44 5.59 -13.08
CA TYR A 92 -14.87 5.99 -14.34
C TYR A 92 -13.35 5.73 -14.35
N PRO A 93 -12.73 5.51 -15.53
CA PRO A 93 -11.28 5.31 -15.63
C PRO A 93 -10.46 6.42 -14.97
N LEU A 94 -10.93 7.67 -15.05
CA LEU A 94 -10.30 8.82 -14.40
C LEU A 94 -10.29 8.70 -12.86
N GLU A 95 -11.37 8.19 -12.27
CA GLU A 95 -11.49 8.04 -10.81
C GLU A 95 -10.55 6.92 -10.32
N ILE A 96 -10.41 5.83 -11.08
CA ILE A 96 -9.45 4.76 -10.78
C ILE A 96 -8.01 5.29 -10.87
N VAL A 97 -7.68 6.03 -11.94
CA VAL A 97 -6.36 6.65 -12.08
C VAL A 97 -6.10 7.63 -10.94
N GLY A 98 -7.09 8.43 -10.53
CA GLY A 98 -6.95 9.34 -9.39
C GLY A 98 -6.67 8.62 -8.07
N VAL A 99 -7.39 7.54 -7.79
CA VAL A 99 -7.20 6.71 -6.60
C VAL A 99 -5.81 6.06 -6.58
N LEU A 100 -5.29 5.63 -7.74
CA LEU A 100 -3.97 4.98 -7.86
C LEU A 100 -2.82 5.98 -8.10
N ALA A 101 -3.11 7.25 -8.41
CA ALA A 101 -2.12 8.25 -8.80
C ALA A 101 -1.02 8.42 -7.75
N ARG A 102 -1.40 8.41 -6.47
CA ARG A 102 -0.45 8.53 -5.35
C ARG A 102 0.57 7.40 -5.36
N ASP A 103 0.15 6.17 -5.63
CA ASP A 103 1.05 5.01 -5.60
C ASP A 103 1.93 4.96 -6.84
N ILE A 104 1.40 5.37 -8.00
CA ILE A 104 2.16 5.55 -9.24
C ILE A 104 3.26 6.58 -9.02
N ILE A 105 2.93 7.76 -8.49
CA ILE A 105 3.90 8.83 -8.23
C ILE A 105 4.94 8.38 -7.20
N ALA A 106 4.53 7.69 -6.14
CA ALA A 106 5.45 7.15 -5.15
C ALA A 106 6.41 6.10 -5.75
N ALA A 107 5.90 5.23 -6.62
CA ALA A 107 6.71 4.23 -7.32
C ALA A 107 7.71 4.88 -8.29
N LEU A 108 7.25 5.86 -9.09
CA LEU A 108 8.12 6.62 -10.00
C LEU A 108 9.20 7.40 -9.25
N GLY A 109 8.86 8.03 -8.13
CA GLY A 109 9.82 8.72 -7.26
C GLY A 109 10.89 7.77 -6.72
N TYR A 110 10.50 6.56 -6.31
CA TYR A 110 11.43 5.52 -5.86
C TYR A 110 12.37 5.07 -6.99
N VAL A 111 11.82 4.77 -8.18
CA VAL A 111 12.61 4.34 -9.35
C VAL A 111 13.58 5.43 -9.80
N GLY A 112 13.12 6.69 -9.85
CA GLY A 112 13.97 7.83 -10.22
C GLY A 112 15.12 8.03 -9.24
N ALA A 113 14.87 7.95 -7.93
CA ALA A 113 15.90 8.04 -6.92
C ALA A 113 16.93 6.91 -7.01
N TRP A 114 16.46 5.68 -7.27
CA TRP A 114 17.31 4.51 -7.48
C TRP A 114 18.22 4.67 -8.71
N LEU A 115 17.66 5.08 -9.84
CA LEU A 115 18.40 5.30 -11.08
C LEU A 115 19.49 6.39 -10.92
N TRP A 116 19.19 7.43 -10.13
CA TRP A 116 20.08 8.58 -9.95
C TRP A 116 21.00 8.43 -8.73
N ARG A 117 21.00 7.26 -8.07
CA ARG A 117 21.76 6.94 -6.84
C ARG A 117 21.64 8.02 -5.76
N ARG A 118 20.52 8.73 -5.72
CA ARG A 118 20.30 9.77 -4.70
C ARG A 118 19.75 9.10 -3.44
N PRO A 119 20.32 9.38 -2.26
CA PRO A 119 19.77 8.90 -1.00
C PRO A 119 18.45 9.63 -0.73
N MET A 120 17.35 9.13 -1.28
CA MET A 120 16.03 9.54 -0.84
C MET A 120 15.69 8.77 0.43
N ALA A 121 15.93 9.43 1.57
CA ALA A 121 15.12 9.17 2.75
C ALA A 121 13.73 9.77 2.47
N LEU A 122 12.92 9.13 1.61
CA LEU A 122 11.48 9.41 1.57
C LEU A 122 10.95 8.97 2.93
N PRO A 123 10.73 9.89 3.88
CA PRO A 123 10.27 9.49 5.19
C PRO A 123 8.86 8.99 4.95
N ALA A 124 8.63 7.69 5.12
CA ALA A 124 7.31 7.07 5.08
C ALA A 124 6.45 7.66 6.22
N ARG A 125 6.01 8.91 6.05
CA ARG A 125 5.31 9.69 7.07
C ARG A 125 3.80 9.50 6.91
N ALA A 126 3.11 9.66 8.03
CA ALA A 126 1.71 9.34 8.32
C ALA A 126 0.65 9.60 7.21
N GLY A 127 0.86 10.54 6.30
CA GLY A 127 -0.05 10.82 5.17
C GLY A 127 -0.34 9.60 4.29
N GLY A 128 0.61 8.66 4.16
CA GLY A 128 0.41 7.44 3.39
C GLY A 128 -0.66 6.51 3.95
N LYS A 129 -0.83 6.48 5.28
CA LYS A 129 -1.82 5.60 5.92
C LYS A 129 -3.26 6.05 5.68
N ALA A 130 -3.49 7.36 5.64
CA ALA A 130 -4.82 7.90 5.36
C ALA A 130 -5.27 7.54 3.94
N VAL A 131 -4.35 7.64 2.98
CA VAL A 131 -4.63 7.27 1.58
C VAL A 131 -4.92 5.78 1.45
N THR A 132 -4.14 4.90 2.08
CA THR A 132 -4.38 3.45 2.01
C THR A 132 -5.71 3.05 2.65
N VAL A 133 -6.08 3.67 3.77
CA VAL A 133 -7.40 3.45 4.39
C VAL A 133 -8.52 3.90 3.46
N LEU A 134 -8.40 5.08 2.84
CA LEU A 134 -9.41 5.58 1.90
C LEU A 134 -9.49 4.71 0.62
N GLN A 135 -8.37 4.21 0.12
CA GLN A 135 -8.34 3.24 -0.98
C GLN A 135 -9.08 1.95 -0.62
N LEU A 136 -8.80 1.39 0.57
CA LEU A 136 -9.49 0.20 1.07
C LEU A 136 -11.00 0.44 1.21
N LEU A 137 -11.40 1.58 1.78
CA LEU A 137 -12.81 1.97 1.90
C LEU A 137 -13.49 2.13 0.54
N THR A 138 -12.79 2.75 -0.43
CA THR A 138 -13.29 2.90 -1.80
C THR A 138 -13.48 1.54 -2.46
N LEU A 139 -12.52 0.61 -2.28
CA LEU A 139 -12.60 -0.74 -2.80
C LEU A 139 -13.77 -1.52 -2.19
N VAL A 140 -13.93 -1.48 -0.86
CA VAL A 140 -15.06 -2.11 -0.17
C VAL A 140 -16.39 -1.52 -0.65
N ALA A 141 -16.46 -0.18 -0.78
CA ALA A 141 -17.64 0.50 -1.30
C ALA A 141 -17.99 0.04 -2.73
N CYS A 142 -16.99 -0.20 -3.59
CA CYS A 142 -17.21 -0.73 -4.93
C CYS A 142 -17.78 -2.15 -4.89
N ILE A 143 -17.23 -3.01 -4.04
CA ILE A 143 -17.66 -4.41 -3.93
C ILE A 143 -19.12 -4.52 -3.45
N VAL A 144 -19.55 -3.66 -2.52
CA VAL A 144 -20.94 -3.64 -2.04
C VAL A 144 -21.87 -2.78 -2.89
N ALA A 145 -21.39 -2.23 -4.01
CA ALA A 145 -22.14 -1.30 -4.87
C ALA A 145 -22.75 -0.10 -4.11
N SER A 146 -21.97 0.48 -3.18
CA SER A 146 -22.41 1.62 -2.38
C SER A 146 -22.56 2.90 -3.25
N PRO A 147 -23.56 3.75 -2.98
CA PRO A 147 -23.69 5.05 -3.66
C PRO A 147 -22.52 6.00 -3.35
N HIS A 148 -21.75 5.74 -2.29
CA HIS A 148 -20.63 6.59 -1.86
C HIS A 148 -19.30 6.28 -2.55
N VAL A 149 -19.27 5.36 -3.53
CA VAL A 149 -18.06 4.97 -4.27
C VAL A 149 -17.34 6.17 -4.89
N ARG A 150 -18.05 7.01 -5.65
CA ARG A 150 -17.45 8.15 -6.35
C ARG A 150 -16.95 9.22 -5.36
N PRO A 151 -17.74 9.67 -4.36
CA PRO A 151 -17.23 10.58 -3.33
C PRO A 151 -15.97 10.06 -2.63
N LEU A 152 -15.90 8.76 -2.31
CA LEU A 152 -14.73 8.15 -1.69
C LEU A 152 -13.52 8.15 -2.63
N ALA A 153 -13.71 7.85 -3.92
CA ALA A 153 -12.64 7.90 -4.91
C ALA A 153 -12.04 9.31 -5.06
N TRP A 154 -12.90 10.34 -5.13
CA TRP A 154 -12.47 11.74 -5.19
C TRP A 154 -11.79 12.19 -3.89
N ALA A 155 -12.30 11.79 -2.73
CA ALA A 155 -11.67 12.06 -1.44
C ALA A 155 -10.28 11.40 -1.35
N THR A 156 -10.17 10.13 -1.79
CA THR A 156 -8.90 9.40 -1.87
C THR A 156 -7.89 10.13 -2.75
N THR A 157 -8.34 10.57 -3.93
CA THR A 157 -7.52 11.34 -4.88
C THR A 157 -7.05 12.65 -4.26
N ALA A 158 -7.95 13.42 -3.63
CA ALA A 158 -7.62 14.69 -3.00
C ALA A 158 -6.61 14.53 -1.85
N VAL A 159 -6.81 13.55 -0.96
CA VAL A 159 -5.88 13.25 0.14
C VAL A 159 -4.55 12.73 -0.40
N GLY A 160 -4.56 11.93 -1.47
CA GLY A 160 -3.38 11.44 -2.16
C GLY A 160 -2.52 12.58 -2.74
N LEU A 161 -3.16 13.51 -3.46
CA LEU A 161 -2.50 14.69 -4.00
C LEU A 161 -1.96 15.61 -2.90
N TYR A 162 -2.74 15.82 -1.84
CA TYR A 162 -2.29 16.60 -0.68
C TYR A 162 -1.05 15.97 -0.03
N ALA A 163 -1.03 14.65 0.16
CA ALA A 163 0.12 13.95 0.71
C ALA A 163 1.36 14.12 -0.17
N ILE A 164 1.22 13.98 -1.49
CA ILE A 164 2.32 14.18 -2.45
C ILE A 164 2.87 15.60 -2.35
N TRP A 165 1.97 16.60 -2.36
CA TRP A 165 2.35 18.01 -2.24
C TRP A 165 3.09 18.28 -0.92
N ASP A 166 2.58 17.76 0.19
CA ASP A 166 3.20 17.94 1.50
C ASP A 166 4.61 17.34 1.56
N TYR A 167 4.79 16.15 0.98
CA TYR A 167 6.11 15.52 0.85
C TYR A 167 7.06 16.34 -0.04
N GLY A 168 6.58 16.85 -1.17
CA GLY A 168 7.37 17.70 -2.06
C GLY A 168 7.88 18.95 -1.35
N ARG A 169 7.02 19.63 -0.57
CA ARG A 169 7.42 20.79 0.24
C ARG A 169 8.42 20.43 1.33
N ALA A 170 8.21 19.31 2.03
CA ALA A 170 9.12 18.87 3.08
C ALA A 170 10.52 18.55 2.52
N ALA A 171 10.59 17.91 1.36
CA ALA A 171 11.84 17.62 0.66
C ALA A 171 12.56 18.89 0.21
N ALA A 172 11.83 19.88 -0.34
CA ALA A 172 12.40 21.16 -0.76
C ALA A 172 13.01 21.94 0.41
N ARG A 173 12.35 21.95 1.57
CA ARG A 173 12.87 22.60 2.79
C ARG A 173 14.12 21.92 3.34
N ALA A 174 14.21 20.59 3.26
CA ALA A 174 15.40 19.85 3.70
C ALA A 174 16.61 20.06 2.77
N GLY A 175 16.38 20.33 1.49
CA GLY A 175 17.43 20.66 0.52
C GLY A 175 17.97 22.10 0.65
N ALA A 176 17.17 23.03 1.19
CA ALA A 176 17.56 24.44 1.36
C ALA A 176 18.50 24.69 2.57
N HIS A 177 18.77 23.68 3.39
CA HIS A 177 19.67 23.75 4.55
C HIS A 177 20.97 22.94 4.38
N ARG A 178 21.34 22.58 3.15
CA ARG A 178 22.65 21.98 2.79
C ARG A 178 23.40 22.89 1.85
#